data_AF-A0A3D8RSX0-F1
#
_entry.id   AF-A0A3D8RSX0-F1
#
_cell.length_a   1.000
_cell.length_b   1.000
_cell.length_c   1.000
_cell.angle_alpha   90.00
_cell.angle_beta   90.00
_cell.angle_gamma   90.00
#
_symmetry.space_group_name_H-M   'P 1'
#
loop_
_entity.id
_entity.type
_entity.pdbx_description
1 polymer ?
#
loop_
_entity_poly.entity_id
_entity_poly.type
_entity_poly.pdbx_seq_one_letter_code
_entity_poly.pdbx_strand_id
1 'polypeptide(L)'
;MTNHQNRANEAAFEKENGGGFSAGATSYDPNKISPLRHERRRLGERTSLSSNFNKEVVWHSSGITVNHLTILEKESLGTTTTEGPPICSAGSGFFEAPGATLSQISLRRQAAAPPPPAWSRYHEIAFIVCVCLAQFLSLACLAQTVALSLIIGNSFNVENPGQLSWFTASYSMTLGTFILPAGRLGDMFGHKRIYILGWLWLALWCCICGFAHSWGPVVFSVARGCQGIAPALLVPNAIALIGRTFPVGEKRALVLSLVGACGPTGFLTGAAMSSLLAQLLWWPWVFWVTAISAICITFFATCIVPDSMAMLDFPPGVTKPTFDYLGCFTGVSGLLLVNFALNQAPLAGWSEPYVYSLLITGFLLILAFFCVEFSYSPHPLLPVRELYPQAWILLACIAAGWASHGIWIYYFFRFLTSIRNLTPLEASLELVPVAPVGIAFALSTNYLIKRIHVSKIMLLSMIFFLVGSVLLAFAPADQTYWAQTFLSVLITPGGMNLSFPAGTILISNAMLREHQGKAGSLITTVINYSIASGLGLAGSIEKHIDSDHSRLLDGYRGAWELGIGFSALGVMISMYFVWKSAW
;
A
#
# COMPACT_ATOMS: atom_id res chain seq x y z
N MET A 1 -3.41 -81.43 14.37
CA MET A 1 -2.58 -80.24 14.63
C MET A 1 -1.91 -79.83 13.33
N THR A 2 -2.33 -78.85 12.55
CA THR A 2 -3.65 -78.22 12.41
C THR A 2 -3.67 -77.52 11.03
N ASN A 3 -4.37 -78.17 10.09
CA ASN A 3 -5.14 -77.74 8.91
C ASN A 3 -4.87 -76.38 8.22
N HIS A 4 -4.61 -76.34 6.92
CA HIS A 4 -5.54 -76.53 5.77
C HIS A 4 -6.61 -75.44 5.61
N GLN A 5 -6.57 -74.72 4.47
CA GLN A 5 -7.67 -74.51 3.48
C GLN A 5 -7.39 -73.22 2.67
N ASN A 6 -6.99 -73.30 1.40
CA ASN A 6 -7.78 -73.53 0.17
C ASN A 6 -8.71 -72.38 -0.25
N ARG A 7 -8.48 -71.91 -1.49
CA ARG A 7 -9.44 -71.67 -2.61
C ARG A 7 -10.68 -70.81 -2.30
N ALA A 8 -10.84 -69.66 -2.95
CA ALA A 8 -11.44 -69.54 -4.29
C ALA A 8 -12.85 -70.17 -4.38
N ASN A 9 -13.87 -69.32 -4.36
CA ASN A 9 -15.18 -69.50 -5.01
C ASN A 9 -15.35 -68.28 -5.94
N GLU A 10 -15.29 -68.47 -7.26
CA GLU A 10 -16.47 -68.67 -8.14
C GLU A 10 -17.28 -67.37 -8.26
N ALA A 11 -17.15 -66.57 -9.33
CA ALA A 11 -17.51 -66.79 -10.74
C ALA A 11 -19.02 -66.76 -11.03
N ALA A 12 -19.34 -65.91 -12.02
CA ALA A 12 -20.52 -65.88 -12.89
C ALA A 12 -21.83 -65.32 -12.34
N PHE A 13 -22.36 -64.28 -13.00
CA PHE A 13 -23.66 -64.35 -13.70
C PHE A 13 -23.84 -63.15 -14.67
N GLU A 14 -24.01 -63.49 -15.96
CA GLU A 14 -24.79 -62.84 -17.06
C GLU A 14 -24.66 -61.32 -17.31
N LYS A 15 -24.25 -60.79 -18.48
CA LYS A 15 -24.62 -60.97 -19.91
C LYS A 15 -26.07 -60.56 -20.27
N GLU A 16 -26.15 -59.67 -21.28
CA GLU A 16 -27.26 -59.38 -22.22
C GLU A 16 -28.44 -58.47 -21.81
N ASN A 17 -28.49 -57.27 -22.43
CA ASN A 17 -29.54 -56.78 -23.33
C ASN A 17 -29.21 -55.31 -23.70
N GLY A 18 -29.10 -54.84 -24.95
CA GLY A 18 -29.64 -55.32 -26.21
C GLY A 18 -30.81 -54.43 -26.66
N GLY A 19 -30.58 -53.57 -27.67
CA GLY A 19 -31.62 -52.81 -28.43
C GLY A 19 -31.64 -51.31 -28.12
N GLY A 20 -31.66 -50.35 -29.06
CA GLY A 20 -31.98 -50.38 -30.49
C GLY A 20 -33.09 -49.37 -30.82
N PHE A 21 -32.87 -48.52 -31.83
CA PHE A 21 -33.83 -47.74 -32.64
C PHE A 21 -34.28 -46.30 -32.26
N SER A 22 -33.65 -45.34 -32.96
CA SER A 22 -34.15 -44.26 -33.86
C SER A 22 -35.54 -43.57 -33.73
N ALA A 23 -35.47 -42.24 -33.97
CA ALA A 23 -36.27 -41.39 -34.88
C ALA A 23 -37.56 -40.66 -34.42
N GLY A 24 -37.68 -39.39 -34.86
CA GLY A 24 -38.91 -38.59 -34.97
C GLY A 24 -38.90 -37.30 -34.13
N ALA A 25 -38.43 -36.14 -34.61
CA ALA A 25 -39.15 -35.13 -35.42
C ALA A 25 -40.44 -34.58 -34.77
N THR A 26 -40.47 -33.29 -34.42
CA THR A 26 -41.40 -32.28 -35.00
C THR A 26 -41.21 -30.89 -34.40
N SER A 27 -41.35 -29.91 -35.28
CA SER A 27 -41.36 -28.46 -35.12
C SER A 27 -42.61 -27.91 -34.43
N TYR A 28 -42.49 -26.75 -33.77
CA TYR A 28 -43.63 -25.82 -33.60
C TYR A 28 -43.15 -24.36 -33.56
N ASP A 29 -43.56 -23.60 -34.57
CA ASP A 29 -43.64 -22.12 -34.62
C ASP A 29 -45.07 -21.83 -35.13
N PRO A 30 -45.81 -20.85 -34.57
CA PRO A 30 -46.07 -19.69 -35.41
C PRO A 30 -46.37 -18.36 -34.66
N ASN A 31 -45.85 -17.27 -35.22
CA ASN A 31 -46.38 -15.90 -35.05
C ASN A 31 -47.81 -15.73 -35.60
N LYS A 32 -48.68 -15.09 -34.79
CA LYS A 32 -49.74 -14.08 -35.13
C LYS A 32 -50.72 -14.01 -33.93
N ILE A 33 -51.00 -12.85 -33.33
CA ILE A 33 -52.15 -11.96 -33.62
C ILE A 33 -52.02 -10.70 -32.73
N SER A 34 -52.22 -9.49 -33.28
CA SER A 34 -52.53 -8.20 -32.60
C SER A 34 -54.07 -7.92 -32.70
N PRO A 35 -54.72 -6.79 -32.28
CA PRO A 35 -54.26 -5.47 -31.76
C PRO A 35 -55.19 -4.80 -30.68
N LEU A 36 -54.99 -3.48 -30.41
CA LEU A 36 -55.92 -2.46 -29.80
C LEU A 36 -55.98 -2.39 -28.25
N ARG A 37 -56.15 -1.27 -27.52
CA ARG A 37 -56.37 0.19 -27.75
C ARG A 37 -56.39 0.93 -26.38
N HIS A 38 -55.99 2.23 -26.36
CA HIS A 38 -56.43 3.37 -25.50
C HIS A 38 -56.36 3.27 -23.94
N GLU A 39 -56.15 4.28 -23.10
CA GLU A 39 -56.16 5.78 -23.10
C GLU A 39 -55.60 6.25 -21.72
N ARG A 40 -54.79 7.31 -21.54
CA ARG A 40 -55.16 8.74 -21.32
C ARG A 40 -53.88 9.60 -21.28
N ARG A 41 -53.72 10.63 -22.14
CA ARG A 41 -53.89 12.10 -21.91
C ARG A 41 -53.13 12.65 -20.67
N ARG A 42 -52.04 13.45 -20.81
CA ARG A 42 -51.88 14.87 -21.25
C ARG A 42 -52.67 15.91 -20.44
N LEU A 43 -51.93 16.79 -19.76
CA LEU A 43 -52.09 18.24 -19.50
C LEU A 43 -50.63 18.73 -19.30
N GLY A 44 -50.02 19.64 -20.10
CA GLY A 44 -50.40 21.03 -20.40
C GLY A 44 -50.09 21.91 -19.18
N GLU A 45 -49.31 22.98 -19.15
CA GLU A 45 -48.78 23.91 -20.15
C GLU A 45 -47.62 24.75 -19.55
N ARG A 46 -46.93 25.44 -20.47
CA ARG A 46 -45.91 26.50 -20.35
C ARG A 46 -46.11 27.55 -19.23
N THR A 47 -44.99 28.11 -18.76
CA THR A 47 -44.75 29.56 -18.75
C THR A 47 -43.26 29.89 -18.58
N SER A 48 -42.81 30.88 -19.34
CA SER A 48 -41.48 31.49 -19.39
C SER A 48 -41.42 32.79 -18.56
N LEU A 49 -40.21 33.35 -18.41
CA LEU A 49 -39.82 34.67 -17.85
C LEU A 49 -39.46 34.59 -16.36
N SER A 50 -38.45 35.27 -15.80
CA SER A 50 -37.36 36.12 -16.26
C SER A 50 -36.63 36.60 -14.98
N SER A 51 -35.38 37.02 -15.13
CA SER A 51 -34.69 38.05 -14.34
C SER A 51 -34.23 37.75 -12.90
N ASN A 52 -32.91 37.90 -12.76
CA ASN A 52 -32.20 38.67 -11.72
C ASN A 52 -32.41 38.28 -10.25
N PHE A 53 -31.32 37.91 -9.57
CA PHE A 53 -30.78 38.74 -8.50
C PHE A 53 -29.32 38.34 -8.17
N ASN A 54 -28.40 39.26 -8.46
CA ASN A 54 -27.09 39.35 -7.82
C ASN A 54 -27.27 39.47 -6.30
N LYS A 55 -26.35 38.88 -5.51
CA LYS A 55 -25.49 39.64 -4.58
C LYS A 55 -24.52 38.72 -3.84
N GLU A 56 -23.28 39.17 -3.87
CA GLU A 56 -22.17 38.86 -2.96
C GLU A 56 -22.57 39.01 -1.48
N VAL A 57 -21.74 38.48 -0.58
CA VAL A 57 -21.15 39.16 0.61
C VAL A 57 -20.77 38.10 1.67
N VAL A 58 -19.48 37.79 1.81
CA VAL A 58 -18.52 38.25 2.86
C VAL A 58 -18.41 37.27 4.03
N TRP A 59 -17.15 36.93 4.32
CA TRP A 59 -16.66 36.22 5.48
C TRP A 59 -16.89 36.99 6.79
N HIS A 60 -17.28 36.31 7.87
CA HIS A 60 -16.64 36.53 9.18
C HIS A 60 -16.89 35.38 10.17
N SER A 61 -15.78 35.01 10.79
CA SER A 61 -15.51 34.35 12.07
C SER A 61 -16.64 34.03 13.08
N SER A 62 -16.37 32.93 13.81
CA SER A 62 -16.66 32.68 15.24
C SER A 62 -17.85 31.79 15.57
N GLY A 63 -17.60 30.81 16.44
CA GLY A 63 -18.66 30.20 17.26
C GLY A 63 -18.77 28.68 17.13
N ILE A 64 -17.83 27.97 17.74
CA ILE A 64 -18.05 26.57 18.14
C ILE A 64 -19.10 26.59 19.25
N THR A 65 -20.26 25.98 19.01
CA THR A 65 -21.18 25.55 20.06
C THR A 65 -21.57 24.11 19.79
N VAL A 66 -21.04 23.24 20.64
CA VAL A 66 -21.43 21.83 20.78
C VAL A 66 -22.83 21.79 21.38
N ASN A 67 -23.77 21.09 20.76
CA ASN A 67 -24.99 20.66 21.45
C ASN A 67 -25.31 19.20 21.12
N HIS A 68 -25.37 18.42 22.20
CA HIS A 68 -25.91 17.07 22.30
C HIS A 68 -27.36 17.00 21.78
N LEU A 69 -27.69 15.91 21.09
CA LEU A 69 -29.07 15.57 20.74
C LEU A 69 -29.42 14.18 21.30
N THR A 70 -30.17 14.23 22.40
CA THR A 70 -30.94 13.18 23.04
C THR A 70 -32.35 13.22 22.43
N ILE A 71 -32.84 12.17 21.76
CA ILE A 71 -34.25 12.00 21.35
C ILE A 71 -34.58 10.49 21.40
N LEU A 72 -35.20 10.00 22.47
CA LEU A 72 -36.64 9.83 22.77
C LEU A 72 -37.07 8.35 22.67
N GLU A 73 -37.13 7.76 23.86
CA GLU A 73 -37.87 6.56 24.24
C GLU A 73 -39.36 6.90 24.38
N LYS A 74 -40.24 6.00 23.93
CA LYS A 74 -41.68 6.08 24.19
C LYS A 74 -42.20 4.69 24.57
N GLU A 75 -42.80 4.65 25.75
CA GLU A 75 -43.39 3.50 26.45
C GLU A 75 -44.52 2.80 25.68
N SER A 76 -44.66 1.49 25.93
CA SER A 76 -45.99 0.90 26.15
C SER A 76 -45.91 -0.14 27.28
N LEU A 77 -46.63 0.13 28.37
CA LEU A 77 -46.87 -0.78 29.50
C LEU A 77 -47.84 -1.92 29.13
N GLY A 78 -47.67 -3.07 29.78
CA GLY A 78 -48.62 -4.19 29.83
C GLY A 78 -48.16 -5.29 30.78
N THR A 79 -48.86 -5.41 31.90
CA THR A 79 -48.59 -6.14 33.17
C THR A 79 -48.80 -7.66 33.17
N THR A 80 -48.18 -8.33 34.18
CA THR A 80 -48.59 -9.58 34.92
C THR A 80 -48.62 -10.90 34.13
N THR A 81 -48.22 -12.10 34.59
CA THR A 81 -48.08 -12.74 35.91
C THR A 81 -47.33 -14.09 35.75
N THR A 82 -46.68 -14.54 36.83
CA THR A 82 -46.30 -15.91 37.29
C THR A 82 -46.70 -17.16 36.47
N GLU A 83 -45.76 -18.11 36.27
CA GLU A 83 -45.76 -19.50 36.77
C GLU A 83 -44.62 -20.36 36.17
N GLY A 84 -44.20 -21.40 36.90
CA GLY A 84 -43.02 -22.26 36.65
C GLY A 84 -43.17 -23.32 35.55
N PRO A 85 -42.18 -24.25 35.43
CA PRO A 85 -41.93 -25.06 34.23
C PRO A 85 -42.76 -26.35 34.18
N PRO A 86 -42.80 -27.03 33.01
CA PRO A 86 -42.33 -28.42 33.04
C PRO A 86 -41.55 -28.90 31.80
N ILE A 87 -40.96 -30.07 32.02
CA ILE A 87 -40.07 -30.91 31.21
C ILE A 87 -40.85 -31.67 30.10
N CYS A 88 -40.10 -32.22 29.13
CA CYS A 88 -40.38 -33.26 28.10
C CYS A 88 -40.44 -32.68 26.67
N SER A 89 -39.93 -33.30 25.60
CA SER A 89 -39.16 -34.52 25.35
C SER A 89 -38.82 -34.50 23.85
N ALA A 90 -37.86 -35.31 23.42
CA ALA A 90 -37.41 -35.45 22.03
C ALA A 90 -38.54 -35.60 20.98
N GLY A 91 -38.34 -34.98 19.82
CA GLY A 91 -39.20 -35.13 18.65
C GLY A 91 -38.55 -34.53 17.40
N SER A 92 -38.06 -35.40 16.53
CA SER A 92 -37.56 -35.16 15.18
C SER A 92 -38.49 -34.29 14.33
N GLY A 93 -37.93 -33.29 13.64
CA GLY A 93 -38.65 -32.51 12.65
C GLY A 93 -37.84 -31.33 12.11
N PHE A 94 -36.85 -31.62 11.26
CA PHE A 94 -36.25 -30.62 10.39
C PHE A 94 -37.34 -30.14 9.41
N PHE A 95 -38.00 -29.02 9.74
CA PHE A 95 -38.81 -28.28 8.78
C PHE A 95 -37.89 -27.24 8.14
N GLU A 96 -37.33 -27.62 7.01
CA GLU A 96 -36.47 -26.78 6.18
C GLU A 96 -37.33 -25.75 5.46
N ALA A 97 -37.25 -24.48 5.86
CA ALA A 97 -37.92 -23.38 5.17
C ALA A 97 -37.19 -23.07 3.85
N PRO A 98 -37.82 -23.21 2.67
CA PRO A 98 -37.19 -22.89 1.40
C PRO A 98 -37.37 -21.40 1.11
N GLY A 99 -36.31 -20.60 1.26
CA GLY A 99 -36.43 -19.17 0.92
C GLY A 99 -35.28 -18.24 1.29
N ALA A 100 -34.10 -18.72 1.67
CA ALA A 100 -32.95 -17.83 1.83
C ALA A 100 -32.38 -17.50 0.45
N THR A 101 -32.72 -16.33 -0.09
CA THR A 101 -32.09 -15.77 -1.29
C THR A 101 -30.58 -15.72 -1.08
N LEU A 102 -29.79 -16.04 -2.11
CA LEU A 102 -28.32 -16.02 -2.09
C LEU A 102 -27.74 -14.71 -1.51
N SER A 103 -28.49 -13.60 -1.66
CA SER A 103 -28.20 -12.30 -1.04
C SER A 103 -28.27 -12.33 0.50
N GLN A 104 -29.26 -12.97 1.12
CA GLN A 104 -29.37 -13.09 2.58
C GLN A 104 -28.29 -14.01 3.16
N ILE A 105 -27.91 -15.08 2.46
CA ILE A 105 -26.80 -15.95 2.87
C ILE A 105 -25.46 -15.18 2.80
N SER A 106 -25.27 -14.34 1.77
CA SER A 106 -24.10 -13.48 1.65
C SER A 106 -24.06 -12.36 2.70
N LEU A 107 -25.21 -11.78 3.06
CA LEU A 107 -25.34 -10.78 4.13
C LEU A 107 -25.10 -11.40 5.51
N ARG A 108 -25.58 -12.63 5.74
CA ARG A 108 -25.35 -13.36 7.01
C ARG A 108 -23.89 -13.80 7.16
N ARG A 109 -23.20 -14.11 6.05
CA ARG A 109 -21.74 -14.36 6.03
C ARG A 109 -20.90 -13.12 6.32
N GLN A 110 -21.37 -11.93 5.94
CA GLN A 110 -20.68 -10.67 6.24
C GLN A 110 -20.91 -10.19 7.70
N ALA A 111 -21.96 -10.66 8.37
CA ALA A 111 -22.36 -10.23 9.70
C ALA A 111 -21.66 -10.96 10.87
N ALA A 112 -20.85 -12.00 10.62
CA ALA A 112 -20.15 -12.74 11.67
C ALA A 112 -18.66 -12.38 11.71
N ALA A 113 -18.33 -11.08 11.81
CA ALA A 113 -17.04 -10.72 12.38
C ALA A 113 -17.05 -11.21 13.85
N PRO A 114 -15.98 -11.85 14.34
CA PRO A 114 -15.90 -12.21 15.75
C PRO A 114 -16.16 -10.95 16.59
N PRO A 115 -16.91 -11.05 17.71
CA PRO A 115 -17.12 -9.91 18.59
C PRO A 115 -15.75 -9.32 18.93
N PRO A 116 -15.63 -7.97 18.99
CA PRO A 116 -14.36 -7.35 19.33
C PRO A 116 -13.88 -8.02 20.63
N PRO A 117 -12.64 -8.51 20.66
CA PRO A 117 -12.15 -9.18 21.85
C PRO A 117 -12.34 -8.23 23.04
N ALA A 118 -12.78 -8.77 24.18
CA ALA A 118 -13.08 -8.01 25.39
C ALA A 118 -11.79 -7.43 25.99
N TRP A 119 -11.18 -6.48 25.30
CA TRP A 119 -9.94 -5.84 25.69
C TRP A 119 -10.22 -4.69 26.65
N SER A 120 -9.37 -4.59 27.67
CA SER A 120 -9.26 -3.35 28.44
C SER A 120 -8.85 -2.21 27.50
N ARG A 121 -9.35 -0.98 27.76
CA ARG A 121 -9.02 0.22 26.96
C ARG A 121 -7.50 0.40 26.80
N TYR A 122 -6.72 0.06 27.82
CA TYR A 122 -5.26 0.13 27.78
C TYR A 122 -4.62 -0.86 26.81
N HIS A 123 -5.14 -2.10 26.74
CA HIS A 123 -4.64 -3.11 25.79
C HIS A 123 -4.94 -2.69 24.35
N GLU A 124 -6.12 -2.12 24.11
CA GLU A 124 -6.50 -1.64 22.80
C GLU A 124 -5.62 -0.48 22.33
N ILE A 125 -5.37 0.51 23.19
CA ILE A 125 -4.46 1.63 22.90
C ILE A 125 -3.05 1.10 22.63
N ALA A 126 -2.55 0.17 23.46
CA ALA A 126 -1.24 -0.41 23.28
C ALA A 126 -1.11 -1.18 21.95
N PHE A 127 -2.16 -1.89 21.53
CA PHE A 127 -2.21 -2.55 20.23
C PHE A 127 -2.16 -1.54 19.08
N ILE A 128 -2.96 -0.48 19.14
CA ILE A 128 -2.97 0.58 18.13
C ILE A 128 -1.59 1.23 18.03
N VAL A 129 -0.97 1.59 19.16
CA VAL A 129 0.38 2.17 19.20
C VAL A 129 1.40 1.21 18.59
N CYS A 130 1.36 -0.08 18.94
CA CYS A 130 2.27 -1.08 18.39
C CYS A 130 2.18 -1.14 16.86
N VAL A 131 0.97 -1.16 16.31
CA VAL A 131 0.76 -1.22 14.85
C VAL A 131 1.14 0.10 14.16
N CYS A 132 0.88 1.25 14.78
CA CYS A 132 1.31 2.56 14.31
C CYS A 132 2.84 2.67 14.25
N LEU A 133 3.54 2.10 15.23
CA LEU A 133 5.01 2.09 15.27
C LEU A 133 5.62 1.36 14.08
N ALA A 134 4.95 0.34 13.50
CA ALA A 134 5.44 -0.32 12.30
C ALA A 134 5.59 0.65 11.13
N GLN A 135 4.55 1.43 10.83
CA GLN A 135 4.61 2.42 9.74
C GLN A 135 5.56 3.57 10.08
N PHE A 136 5.55 4.04 11.34
CA PHE A 136 6.41 5.10 11.82
C PHE A 136 7.89 4.77 11.66
N LEU A 137 8.33 3.61 12.20
CA LEU A 137 9.74 3.21 12.14
C LEU A 137 10.17 2.84 10.72
N SER A 138 9.26 2.30 9.90
CA SER A 138 9.56 2.02 8.49
C SER A 138 9.99 3.29 7.74
N LEU A 139 9.22 4.37 7.87
CA LEU A 139 9.57 5.62 7.20
C LEU A 139 10.69 6.39 7.92
N ALA A 140 10.83 6.23 9.23
CA ALA A 140 12.00 6.73 9.95
C ALA A 140 13.30 6.08 9.44
N CYS A 141 13.32 4.76 9.22
CA CYS A 141 14.48 4.03 8.70
C CYS A 141 14.86 4.45 7.28
N LEU A 142 13.91 4.87 6.46
CA LEU A 142 14.19 5.47 5.15
C LEU A 142 14.86 6.83 5.33
N ALA A 143 14.29 7.69 6.18
CA ALA A 143 14.79 9.05 6.44
C ALA A 143 16.23 9.08 6.98
N GLN A 144 16.62 8.08 7.78
CA GLN A 144 17.97 7.95 8.33
C GLN A 144 19.07 8.06 7.29
N THR A 145 18.94 7.37 6.15
CA THR A 145 19.97 7.41 5.09
C THR A 145 19.81 8.57 4.14
N VAL A 146 18.60 9.08 3.95
CA VAL A 146 18.37 10.27 3.13
C VAL A 146 19.07 11.48 3.77
N ALA A 147 18.81 11.71 5.06
CA ALA A 147 19.33 12.85 5.79
C ALA A 147 20.85 12.76 6.02
N LEU A 148 21.38 11.56 6.27
CA LEU A 148 22.80 11.36 6.59
C LEU A 148 23.66 10.95 5.40
N SER A 149 23.10 10.92 4.18
CA SER A 149 23.80 10.43 2.98
C SER A 149 25.23 10.97 2.86
N LEU A 150 25.44 12.27 3.06
CA LEU A 150 26.77 12.90 3.07
C LEU A 150 27.64 12.51 4.27
N ILE A 151 27.10 12.49 5.50
CA ILE A 151 27.89 12.11 6.68
C ILE A 151 28.41 10.67 6.55
N ILE A 152 27.54 9.77 6.12
CA ILE A 152 27.89 8.36 5.91
C ILE A 152 28.89 8.25 4.75
N GLY A 153 28.64 8.95 3.64
CA GLY A 153 29.57 9.02 2.50
C GLY A 153 30.97 9.46 2.91
N ASN A 154 31.07 10.57 3.63
CA ASN A 154 32.34 11.10 4.14
C ASN A 154 33.03 10.11 5.07
N SER A 155 32.29 9.39 5.92
CA SER A 155 32.88 8.39 6.82
C SER A 155 33.48 7.18 6.09
N PHE A 156 33.02 6.91 4.86
CA PHE A 156 33.54 5.86 3.99
C PHE A 156 34.50 6.39 2.90
N ASN A 157 34.82 7.69 2.90
CA ASN A 157 35.56 8.38 1.83
C ASN A 157 34.94 8.16 0.43
N VAL A 158 33.60 8.22 0.36
CA VAL A 158 32.84 8.06 -0.87
C VAL A 158 32.49 9.42 -1.45
N GLU A 159 33.10 9.74 -2.59
CA GLU A 159 32.80 10.97 -3.34
C GLU A 159 31.79 10.74 -4.48
N ASN A 160 31.61 9.48 -4.90
CA ASN A 160 30.76 9.14 -6.04
C ASN A 160 29.26 9.30 -5.72
N PRO A 161 28.51 10.16 -6.45
CA PRO A 161 27.09 10.42 -6.20
C PRO A 161 26.21 9.18 -6.38
N GLY A 162 26.58 8.29 -7.31
CA GLY A 162 25.88 7.03 -7.53
C GLY A 162 25.88 6.15 -6.27
N GLN A 163 27.00 6.10 -5.56
CA GLN A 163 27.10 5.32 -4.32
C GLN A 163 26.30 5.95 -3.17
N LEU A 164 26.22 7.28 -3.11
CA LEU A 164 25.42 7.99 -2.10
C LEU A 164 23.92 7.74 -2.30
N SER A 165 23.46 7.71 -3.56
CA SER A 165 22.07 7.40 -3.89
C SER A 165 21.71 5.96 -3.51
N TRP A 166 22.68 5.05 -3.63
CA TRP A 166 22.52 3.63 -3.37
C TRP A 166 22.22 3.31 -1.89
N PHE A 167 22.74 4.12 -0.95
CA PHE A 167 22.45 3.98 0.48
C PHE A 167 20.96 4.12 0.83
N THR A 168 20.25 4.94 0.06
CA THR A 168 18.79 5.14 0.20
C THR A 168 18.00 4.20 -0.70
N ALA A 169 18.43 4.07 -1.97
CA ALA A 169 17.72 3.26 -2.95
C ALA A 169 17.59 1.79 -2.54
N SER A 170 18.64 1.21 -1.95
CA SER A 170 18.65 -0.21 -1.58
C SER A 170 17.54 -0.58 -0.59
N TYR A 171 17.21 0.31 0.35
CA TYR A 171 16.14 0.12 1.32
C TYR A 171 14.75 0.14 0.66
N SER A 172 14.47 1.15 -0.17
CA SER A 172 13.18 1.27 -0.86
C SER A 172 12.97 0.17 -1.90
N MET A 173 14.05 -0.29 -2.54
CA MET A 173 14.04 -1.38 -3.51
C MET A 173 13.49 -2.67 -2.91
N THR A 174 14.08 -3.12 -1.80
CA THR A 174 13.68 -4.37 -1.14
C THR A 174 12.34 -4.21 -0.44
N LEU A 175 12.06 -3.04 0.16
CA LEU A 175 10.74 -2.73 0.70
C LEU A 175 9.66 -2.91 -0.39
N GLY A 176 9.83 -2.28 -1.56
CA GLY A 176 8.88 -2.42 -2.67
C GLY A 176 8.72 -3.87 -3.14
N THR A 177 9.83 -4.59 -3.28
CA THR A 177 9.84 -5.94 -3.89
C THR A 177 9.23 -7.02 -2.97
N PHE A 178 9.46 -6.92 -1.66
CA PHE A 178 9.06 -7.99 -0.72
C PHE A 178 7.66 -7.80 -0.11
N ILE A 179 6.96 -6.68 -0.35
CA ILE A 179 5.62 -6.42 0.23
C ILE A 179 4.59 -7.48 -0.18
N LEU A 180 4.52 -7.86 -1.46
CA LEU A 180 3.55 -8.84 -1.94
C LEU A 180 3.81 -10.25 -1.35
N PRO A 181 5.04 -10.81 -1.43
CA PRO A 181 5.36 -12.06 -0.74
C PRO A 181 5.09 -12.02 0.76
N ALA A 182 5.46 -10.92 1.42
CA ALA A 182 5.30 -10.76 2.87
C ALA A 182 3.84 -10.76 3.32
N GLY A 183 2.95 -10.11 2.57
CA GLY A 183 1.51 -10.16 2.81
C GLY A 183 0.98 -11.59 2.69
N ARG A 184 1.41 -12.32 1.64
CA ARG A 184 1.00 -13.71 1.42
C ARG A 184 1.52 -14.65 2.50
N LEU A 185 2.76 -14.47 2.97
CA LEU A 185 3.30 -15.23 4.09
C LEU A 185 2.46 -15.01 5.37
N GLY A 186 1.97 -13.79 5.59
CA GLY A 186 1.04 -13.46 6.68
C GLY A 186 -0.29 -14.19 6.60
N ASP A 187 -0.85 -14.28 5.39
CA ASP A 187 -2.09 -15.00 5.11
C ASP A 187 -1.95 -16.53 5.27
N MET A 188 -0.73 -17.06 5.31
CA MET A 188 -0.47 -18.50 5.45
C MET A 188 -0.04 -18.90 6.85
N PHE A 189 0.95 -18.19 7.40
CA PHE A 189 1.59 -18.53 8.66
C PHE A 189 1.01 -17.74 9.85
N GLY A 190 0.12 -16.78 9.60
CA GLY A 190 -0.47 -15.89 10.60
C GLY A 190 0.24 -14.54 10.69
N HIS A 191 -0.53 -13.46 10.67
CA HIS A 191 0.02 -12.10 10.66
C HIS A 191 0.84 -11.77 11.90
N LYS A 192 0.48 -12.26 13.11
CA LYS A 192 1.27 -12.01 14.33
C LYS A 192 2.70 -12.55 14.20
N ARG A 193 2.88 -13.76 13.66
CA ARG A 193 4.21 -14.39 13.53
C ARG A 193 5.10 -13.63 12.56
N ILE A 194 4.57 -13.28 11.39
CA ILE A 194 5.32 -12.52 10.38
C ILE A 194 5.61 -11.10 10.86
N TYR A 195 4.69 -10.49 11.61
CA TYR A 195 4.89 -9.19 12.23
C TYR A 195 6.03 -9.18 13.26
N ILE A 196 6.08 -10.17 14.16
CA ILE A 196 7.18 -10.32 15.13
C ILE A 196 8.50 -10.61 14.41
N LEU A 197 8.48 -11.49 13.41
CA LEU A 197 9.66 -11.78 12.59
C LEU A 197 10.19 -10.51 11.90
N GLY A 198 9.30 -9.65 11.40
CA GLY A 198 9.67 -8.37 10.80
C GLY A 198 10.42 -7.45 11.77
N TRP A 199 10.00 -7.38 13.04
CA TRP A 199 10.70 -6.58 14.05
C TRP A 199 12.06 -7.17 14.44
N LEU A 200 12.15 -8.49 14.60
CA LEU A 200 13.43 -9.17 14.84
C LEU A 200 14.40 -8.97 13.67
N TRP A 201 13.90 -9.07 12.43
CA TRP A 201 14.67 -8.80 11.23
C TRP A 201 15.16 -7.36 11.18
N LEU A 202 14.29 -6.39 11.53
CA LEU A 202 14.67 -4.99 11.62
C LEU A 202 15.79 -4.79 12.63
N ALA A 203 15.64 -5.35 13.85
CA ALA A 203 16.63 -5.24 14.91
C ALA A 203 18.00 -5.78 14.48
N LEU A 204 18.02 -6.97 13.88
CA LEU A 204 19.25 -7.62 13.41
C LEU A 204 19.96 -6.75 12.37
N TRP A 205 19.25 -6.30 11.33
CA TRP A 205 19.88 -5.55 10.24
C TRP A 205 20.19 -4.11 10.59
N CYS A 206 19.44 -3.48 11.50
CA CYS A 206 19.85 -2.22 12.13
C CYS A 206 21.16 -2.38 12.90
N CYS A 207 21.32 -3.45 13.67
CA CYS A 207 22.54 -3.74 14.40
C CYS A 207 23.74 -3.88 13.45
N ILE A 208 23.57 -4.67 12.37
CA ILE A 208 24.55 -4.86 11.30
C ILE A 208 24.89 -3.53 10.60
N CYS A 209 23.90 -2.67 10.30
CA CYS A 209 24.14 -1.36 9.68
C CYS A 209 25.00 -0.44 10.55
N GLY A 210 24.84 -0.48 11.87
CA GLY A 210 25.71 0.28 12.79
C GLY A 210 27.15 -0.23 12.79
N PHE A 211 27.36 -1.55 12.74
CA PHE A 211 28.71 -2.13 12.68
C PHE A 211 29.37 -2.04 11.29
N ALA A 212 28.59 -1.74 10.25
CA ALA A 212 29.08 -1.66 8.88
C ALA A 212 30.08 -0.51 8.64
N HIS A 213 30.21 0.45 9.57
CA HIS A 213 31.27 1.46 9.52
C HIS A 213 32.67 0.83 9.32
N SER A 214 32.93 -0.34 9.90
CA SER A 214 34.21 -1.03 9.79
C SER A 214 34.34 -1.95 8.57
N TRP A 215 33.25 -2.20 7.83
CA TRP A 215 33.19 -3.22 6.76
C TRP A 215 33.06 -2.63 5.35
N GLY A 216 32.89 -1.32 5.26
CA GLY A 216 32.88 -0.58 4.01
C GLY A 216 31.48 -0.34 3.41
N PRO A 217 31.41 0.51 2.38
CA PRO A 217 30.15 1.05 1.87
C PRO A 217 29.29 0.03 1.12
N VAL A 218 29.90 -1.01 0.53
CA VAL A 218 29.17 -2.09 -0.16
C VAL A 218 28.40 -2.94 0.86
N VAL A 219 29.07 -3.34 1.95
CA VAL A 219 28.44 -4.12 3.02
C VAL A 219 27.33 -3.32 3.69
N PHE A 220 27.55 -2.03 3.94
CA PHE A 220 26.49 -1.13 4.43
C PHE A 220 25.28 -1.11 3.49
N SER A 221 25.49 -1.02 2.18
CA SER A 221 24.41 -0.99 1.20
C SER A 221 23.62 -2.30 1.13
N VAL A 222 24.30 -3.45 1.24
CA VAL A 222 23.66 -4.76 1.34
C VAL A 222 22.85 -4.86 2.63
N ALA A 223 23.43 -4.43 3.76
CA ALA A 223 22.72 -4.41 5.05
C ALA A 223 21.46 -3.54 5.01
N ARG A 224 21.51 -2.39 4.30
CA ARG A 224 20.37 -1.52 4.05
C ARG A 224 19.30 -2.17 3.17
N GLY A 225 19.72 -2.88 2.12
CA GLY A 225 18.83 -3.72 1.33
C GLY A 225 18.12 -4.76 2.20
N CYS A 226 18.85 -5.50 3.03
CA CYS A 226 18.25 -6.46 3.95
C CYS A 226 17.34 -5.80 4.98
N GLN A 227 17.69 -4.61 5.49
CA GLN A 227 16.87 -3.84 6.42
C GLN A 227 15.53 -3.44 5.79
N GLY A 228 15.47 -3.17 4.49
CA GLY A 228 14.22 -2.87 3.76
C GLY A 228 13.26 -4.05 3.64
N ILE A 229 13.69 -5.29 3.91
CA ILE A 229 12.77 -6.44 3.99
C ILE A 229 11.90 -6.38 5.26
N ALA A 230 12.41 -5.83 6.36
CA ALA A 230 11.65 -5.68 7.59
C ALA A 230 10.33 -4.89 7.43
N PRO A 231 10.33 -3.64 6.91
CA PRO A 231 9.09 -2.89 6.69
C PRO A 231 8.14 -3.61 5.72
N ALA A 232 8.66 -4.36 4.74
CA ALA A 232 7.84 -5.18 3.85
C ALA A 232 7.10 -6.29 4.62
N LEU A 233 7.72 -6.87 5.64
CA LEU A 233 7.08 -7.81 6.57
C LEU A 233 6.12 -7.11 7.53
N LEU A 234 6.45 -5.91 8.00
CA LEU A 234 5.70 -5.21 9.03
C LEU A 234 4.40 -4.57 8.52
N VAL A 235 4.48 -3.72 7.48
CA VAL A 235 3.39 -2.84 7.04
C VAL A 235 2.12 -3.59 6.60
N PRO A 236 2.18 -4.56 5.65
CA PRO A 236 0.96 -5.27 5.23
C PRO A 236 0.38 -6.12 6.37
N ASN A 237 1.21 -6.73 7.20
CA ASN A 237 0.77 -7.55 8.33
C ASN A 237 0.15 -6.70 9.46
N ALA A 238 0.66 -5.49 9.68
CA ALA A 238 0.07 -4.47 10.55
C ALA A 238 -1.36 -4.11 10.12
N ILE A 239 -1.55 -3.79 8.83
CA ILE A 239 -2.86 -3.44 8.28
C ILE A 239 -3.84 -4.63 8.38
N ALA A 240 -3.35 -5.85 8.13
CA ALA A 240 -4.17 -7.04 8.22
C ALA A 240 -4.56 -7.39 9.67
N LEU A 241 -3.67 -7.16 10.65
CA LEU A 241 -3.98 -7.27 12.07
C LEU A 241 -5.11 -6.30 12.46
N ILE A 242 -5.04 -5.03 12.03
CA ILE A 242 -6.13 -4.05 12.25
C ILE A 242 -7.44 -4.55 11.64
N GLY A 243 -7.38 -5.07 10.41
CA GLY A 243 -8.56 -5.56 9.69
C GLY A 243 -9.24 -6.76 10.33
N ARG A 244 -8.52 -7.57 11.11
CA ARG A 244 -9.06 -8.71 11.88
C ARG A 244 -9.50 -8.33 13.29
N THR A 245 -8.86 -7.35 13.90
CA THR A 245 -9.19 -6.88 15.26
C THR A 245 -10.44 -6.02 15.28
N PHE A 246 -10.54 -5.07 14.36
CA PHE A 246 -11.61 -4.07 14.37
C PHE A 246 -12.66 -4.38 13.30
N PRO A 247 -13.96 -4.43 13.66
CA PRO A 247 -15.01 -4.60 12.68
C PRO A 247 -15.04 -3.41 11.70
N VAL A 248 -15.64 -3.63 10.53
CA VAL A 248 -15.84 -2.57 9.55
C VAL A 248 -16.71 -1.47 10.17
N GLY A 249 -16.19 -0.25 10.23
CA GLY A 249 -16.85 0.88 10.86
C GLY A 249 -15.89 2.04 11.11
N GLU A 250 -16.38 3.07 11.81
CA GLU A 250 -15.64 4.31 12.07
C GLU A 250 -14.33 4.07 12.82
N LYS A 251 -14.35 3.16 13.79
CA LYS A 251 -13.17 2.84 14.61
C LYS A 251 -12.01 2.27 13.78
N ARG A 252 -12.30 1.34 12.86
CA ARG A 252 -11.29 0.78 11.94
C ARG A 252 -10.75 1.86 11.01
N ALA A 253 -11.61 2.72 10.47
CA ALA A 253 -11.20 3.83 9.61
C ALA A 253 -10.30 4.83 10.36
N LEU A 254 -10.61 5.13 11.63
CA LEU A 254 -9.80 5.97 12.49
C LEU A 254 -8.42 5.36 12.74
N VAL A 255 -8.35 4.08 13.09
CA VAL A 255 -7.06 3.39 13.33
C VAL A 255 -6.22 3.34 12.05
N LEU A 256 -6.81 3.04 10.90
CA LEU A 256 -6.11 3.09 9.61
C LEU A 256 -5.62 4.51 9.27
N SER A 257 -6.38 5.54 9.62
CA SER A 257 -5.97 6.94 9.45
C SER A 257 -4.79 7.30 10.35
N LEU A 258 -4.76 6.80 11.60
CA LEU A 258 -3.61 6.97 12.50
C LEU A 258 -2.35 6.31 11.94
N VAL A 259 -2.45 5.07 11.44
CA VAL A 259 -1.33 4.41 10.77
C VAL A 259 -0.85 5.19 9.55
N GLY A 260 -1.76 5.74 8.75
CA GLY A 260 -1.40 6.63 7.63
C GLY A 260 -0.66 7.88 8.08
N ALA A 261 -1.12 8.53 9.16
CA ALA A 261 -0.48 9.72 9.73
C ALA A 261 0.93 9.44 10.30
N CYS A 262 1.18 8.20 10.74
CA CYS A 262 2.51 7.76 11.17
C CYS A 262 3.56 7.81 10.06
N GLY A 263 3.15 7.84 8.78
CA GLY A 263 4.10 7.86 7.68
C GLY A 263 4.93 9.14 7.58
N PRO A 264 4.31 10.31 7.30
CA PRO A 264 5.02 11.58 7.23
C PRO A 264 5.68 11.97 8.56
N THR A 265 5.02 11.70 9.68
CA THR A 265 5.57 11.98 11.02
C THR A 265 6.77 11.10 11.35
N GLY A 266 6.74 9.83 10.94
CA GLY A 266 7.87 8.90 11.06
C GLY A 266 9.08 9.34 10.22
N PHE A 267 8.85 9.77 8.98
CA PHE A 267 9.92 10.30 8.13
C PHE A 267 10.58 11.54 8.75
N LEU A 268 9.79 12.54 9.16
CA LEU A 268 10.31 13.77 9.77
C LEU A 268 11.06 13.49 11.07
N THR A 269 10.48 12.68 11.96
CA THR A 269 11.11 12.33 13.23
C THR A 269 12.39 11.51 13.02
N GLY A 270 12.37 10.60 12.05
CA GLY A 270 13.55 9.84 11.66
C GLY A 270 14.67 10.72 11.11
N ALA A 271 14.35 11.68 10.23
CA ALA A 271 15.31 12.65 9.72
C ALA A 271 15.88 13.52 10.84
N ALA A 272 15.04 14.07 11.72
CA ALA A 272 15.48 14.92 12.82
C ALA A 272 16.35 14.13 13.84
N MET A 273 15.89 12.96 14.27
CA MET A 273 16.59 12.12 15.25
C MET A 273 17.93 11.61 14.69
N SER A 274 17.95 11.19 13.42
CA SER A 274 19.18 10.73 12.79
C SER A 274 20.20 11.86 12.64
N SER A 275 19.77 13.04 12.18
CA SER A 275 20.63 14.21 12.06
C SER A 275 21.20 14.64 13.41
N LEU A 276 20.37 14.65 14.47
CA LEU A 276 20.79 15.01 15.82
C LEU A 276 21.84 14.03 16.37
N LEU A 277 21.59 12.73 16.28
CA LEU A 277 22.51 11.69 16.78
C LEU A 277 23.82 11.66 15.98
N ALA A 278 23.76 11.87 14.67
CA ALA A 278 24.96 11.89 13.83
C ALA A 278 25.86 13.10 14.09
N GLN A 279 25.28 14.25 14.47
CA GLN A 279 26.04 15.45 14.80
C GLN A 279 26.61 15.43 16.23
N LEU A 280 25.84 14.94 17.21
CA LEU A 280 26.24 14.99 18.62
C LEU A 280 27.09 13.81 19.08
N LEU A 281 26.85 12.63 18.52
CA LEU A 281 27.53 11.39 18.90
C LEU A 281 28.33 10.86 17.71
N TRP A 282 27.67 10.02 16.91
CA TRP A 282 28.23 9.32 15.78
C TRP A 282 27.10 8.66 14.99
N TRP A 283 27.22 8.59 13.66
CA TRP A 283 26.14 8.08 12.80
C TRP A 283 25.71 6.61 13.08
N PRO A 284 26.56 5.67 13.53
CA PRO A 284 26.14 4.30 13.85
C PRO A 284 25.11 4.22 14.98
N TRP A 285 25.12 5.17 15.92
CA TRP A 285 24.15 5.23 17.01
C TRP A 285 22.71 5.37 16.52
N VAL A 286 22.50 5.98 15.35
CA VAL A 286 21.18 6.06 14.71
C VAL A 286 20.61 4.65 14.47
N PHE A 287 21.44 3.75 13.97
CA PHE A 287 21.05 2.38 13.69
C PHE A 287 20.94 1.55 14.96
N TRP A 288 21.86 1.70 15.93
CA TRP A 288 21.78 0.96 17.20
C TRP A 288 20.57 1.35 18.05
N VAL A 289 20.24 2.64 18.15
CA VAL A 289 19.02 3.11 18.85
C VAL A 289 17.78 2.52 18.17
N THR A 290 17.76 2.50 16.84
CA THR A 290 16.67 1.88 16.08
C THR A 290 16.60 0.37 16.34
N ALA A 291 17.73 -0.33 16.40
CA ALA A 291 17.79 -1.75 16.75
C ALA A 291 17.23 -2.02 18.15
N ILE A 292 17.63 -1.23 19.15
CA ILE A 292 17.13 -1.33 20.53
C ILE A 292 15.61 -1.11 20.55
N SER A 293 15.12 -0.07 19.87
CA SER A 293 13.69 0.20 19.79
C SER A 293 12.91 -0.95 19.15
N ALA A 294 13.44 -1.56 18.09
CA ALA A 294 12.83 -2.71 17.42
C ALA A 294 12.79 -3.96 18.33
N ILE A 295 13.82 -4.20 19.14
CA ILE A 295 13.83 -5.28 20.15
C ILE A 295 12.76 -5.03 21.22
N CYS A 296 12.69 -3.81 21.77
CA CYS A 296 11.68 -3.45 22.74
C CYS A 296 10.27 -3.65 22.16
N ILE A 297 10.03 -3.17 20.92
CA ILE A 297 8.73 -3.33 20.25
C ILE A 297 8.44 -4.80 19.97
N THR A 298 9.44 -5.63 19.67
CA THR A 298 9.26 -7.09 19.51
C THR A 298 8.66 -7.69 20.79
N PHE A 299 9.26 -7.38 21.95
CA PHE A 299 8.78 -7.86 23.25
C PHE A 299 7.36 -7.35 23.57
N PHE A 300 7.09 -6.07 23.31
CA PHE A 300 5.74 -5.52 23.47
C PHE A 300 4.73 -6.18 22.52
N ALA A 301 5.08 -6.38 21.25
CA ALA A 301 4.23 -7.00 20.25
C ALA A 301 3.90 -8.47 20.59
N THR A 302 4.86 -9.22 21.14
CA THR A 302 4.62 -10.60 21.59
C THR A 302 3.57 -10.67 22.70
N CYS A 303 3.59 -9.72 23.62
CA CYS A 303 2.69 -9.66 24.78
C CYS A 303 1.32 -9.07 24.46
N ILE A 304 1.26 -8.04 23.60
CA ILE A 304 0.03 -7.27 23.33
C ILE A 304 -0.83 -7.93 22.25
N VAL A 305 -0.21 -8.41 21.16
CA VAL A 305 -0.97 -9.01 20.06
C VAL A 305 -1.46 -10.39 20.51
N PRO A 306 -2.75 -10.72 20.47
CA PRO A 306 -3.22 -12.01 20.98
C PRO A 306 -2.70 -13.20 20.18
N ASP A 307 -2.48 -14.32 20.86
CA ASP A 307 -2.07 -15.58 20.21
C ASP A 307 -3.14 -16.17 19.28
N SER A 308 -4.41 -15.80 19.45
CA SER A 308 -5.47 -16.15 18.49
C SER A 308 -5.24 -15.56 17.10
N MET A 309 -4.37 -14.56 16.96
CA MET A 309 -3.95 -13.99 15.67
C MET A 309 -2.65 -14.62 15.14
N ALA A 310 -2.05 -15.57 15.88
CA ALA A 310 -0.84 -16.29 15.50
C ALA A 310 -1.11 -17.52 14.63
N MET A 311 -2.29 -18.14 14.76
CA MET A 311 -2.73 -19.22 13.88
C MET A 311 -4.01 -18.84 13.17
N LEU A 312 -4.09 -19.19 11.89
CA LEU A 312 -5.29 -19.04 11.09
C LEU A 312 -6.14 -20.29 11.26
N ASP A 313 -7.22 -20.16 12.01
CA ASP A 313 -8.24 -21.21 12.11
C ASP A 313 -9.07 -21.18 10.81
N PHE A 314 -8.74 -22.06 9.87
CA PHE A 314 -9.53 -22.25 8.67
C PHE A 314 -10.73 -23.16 9.00
N PRO A 315 -11.98 -22.71 8.78
CA PRO A 315 -13.15 -23.55 8.96
C PRO A 315 -13.05 -24.85 8.14
N PRO A 316 -13.65 -25.95 8.59
CA PRO A 316 -13.70 -27.19 7.82
C PRO A 316 -14.28 -26.91 6.41
N GLY A 317 -13.54 -27.26 5.37
CA GLY A 317 -13.94 -27.06 3.96
C GLY A 317 -13.34 -25.84 3.25
N VAL A 318 -12.59 -24.98 3.94
CA VAL A 318 -11.82 -23.90 3.31
C VAL A 318 -10.40 -24.40 2.98
N THR A 319 -10.01 -24.34 1.71
CA THR A 319 -8.65 -24.68 1.26
C THR A 319 -7.62 -23.74 1.88
N LYS A 320 -6.58 -24.31 2.49
CA LYS A 320 -5.46 -23.51 3.00
C LYS A 320 -4.81 -22.75 1.84
N PRO A 321 -4.53 -21.44 1.98
CA PRO A 321 -3.79 -20.71 0.97
C PRO A 321 -2.42 -21.37 0.78
N THR A 322 -2.09 -21.76 -0.44
CA THR A 322 -0.75 -22.25 -0.80
C THR A 322 0.16 -21.08 -1.18
N PHE A 323 1.47 -21.30 -1.03
CA PHE A 323 2.49 -20.35 -1.45
C PHE A 323 2.89 -20.65 -2.89
N ASP A 324 2.88 -19.63 -3.74
CA ASP A 324 3.41 -19.75 -5.08
C ASP A 324 4.93 -19.47 -5.05
N TYR A 325 5.71 -20.52 -4.83
CA TYR A 325 7.17 -20.43 -4.76
C TYR A 325 7.77 -19.98 -6.10
N LEU A 326 7.22 -20.42 -7.23
CA LEU A 326 7.78 -20.19 -8.55
C LEU A 326 7.47 -18.77 -9.02
N GLY A 327 6.21 -18.32 -8.86
CA GLY A 327 5.81 -16.93 -9.06
C GLY A 327 6.56 -15.97 -8.13
N CYS A 328 6.72 -16.32 -6.85
CA CYS A 328 7.49 -15.50 -5.93
C CYS A 328 8.95 -15.38 -6.35
N PHE A 329 9.61 -16.49 -6.71
CA PHE A 329 11.02 -16.45 -7.12
C PHE A 329 11.23 -15.64 -8.39
N THR A 330 10.47 -15.93 -9.45
CA THR A 330 10.57 -15.22 -10.73
C THR A 330 10.24 -13.73 -10.59
N GLY A 331 9.18 -13.37 -9.87
CA GLY A 331 8.76 -12.00 -9.65
C GLY A 331 9.73 -11.19 -8.79
N VAL A 332 10.13 -11.73 -7.62
CA VAL A 332 11.06 -11.05 -6.70
C VAL A 332 12.43 -10.89 -7.33
N SER A 333 13.00 -11.96 -7.91
CA SER A 333 14.29 -11.89 -8.57
C SER A 333 14.27 -10.95 -9.78
N GLY A 334 13.21 -10.98 -10.59
CA GLY A 334 13.06 -10.06 -11.72
C GLY A 334 13.02 -8.59 -11.30
N LEU A 335 12.15 -8.24 -10.34
CA LEU A 335 12.04 -6.88 -9.81
C LEU A 335 13.35 -6.40 -9.17
N LEU A 336 14.02 -7.27 -8.40
CA LEU A 336 15.29 -6.97 -7.74
C LEU A 336 16.40 -6.71 -8.75
N LEU A 337 16.54 -7.55 -9.78
CA LEU A 337 17.58 -7.40 -10.81
C LEU A 337 17.40 -6.12 -11.63
N VAL A 338 16.17 -5.80 -12.04
CA VAL A 338 15.88 -4.56 -12.77
C VAL A 338 16.22 -3.34 -11.91
N ASN A 339 15.74 -3.31 -10.66
CA ASN A 339 15.98 -2.16 -9.80
C ASN A 339 17.46 -2.03 -9.41
N PHE A 340 18.13 -3.17 -9.20
CA PHE A 340 19.56 -3.20 -8.96
C PHE A 340 20.34 -2.63 -10.16
N ALA A 341 20.03 -3.07 -11.38
CA ALA A 341 20.67 -2.55 -12.59
C ALA A 341 20.48 -1.03 -12.74
N LEU A 342 19.25 -0.53 -12.52
CA LEU A 342 18.92 0.89 -12.63
C LEU A 342 19.68 1.76 -11.63
N ASN A 343 19.80 1.31 -10.39
CA ASN A 343 20.50 2.08 -9.37
C ASN A 343 22.04 1.88 -9.44
N GLN A 344 22.52 0.80 -10.08
CA GLN A 344 23.94 0.45 -10.19
C GLN A 344 24.58 1.14 -11.40
N ALA A 345 23.78 1.44 -12.42
CA ALA A 345 24.22 2.17 -13.61
C ALA A 345 24.83 3.55 -13.32
N PRO A 346 24.31 4.38 -12.39
CA PRO A 346 25.00 5.57 -11.90
C PRO A 346 26.38 5.26 -11.31
N LEU A 347 26.54 4.18 -10.56
CA LEU A 347 27.83 3.87 -9.94
C LEU A 347 28.84 3.37 -10.98
N ALA A 348 28.52 2.26 -11.67
CA ALA A 348 29.44 1.58 -12.57
C ALA A 348 29.50 2.15 -13.98
N GLY A 349 28.46 2.88 -14.41
CA GLY A 349 28.31 3.38 -15.77
C GLY A 349 27.46 2.44 -16.63
N TRP A 350 26.75 3.03 -17.59
CA TRP A 350 25.93 2.30 -18.54
C TRP A 350 26.76 1.49 -19.55
N SER A 351 28.04 1.81 -19.74
CA SER A 351 28.93 1.09 -20.65
C SER A 351 29.27 -0.33 -20.19
N GLU A 352 29.06 -0.63 -18.91
CA GLU A 352 29.44 -1.93 -18.34
C GLU A 352 28.48 -3.06 -18.79
N PRO A 353 28.97 -4.13 -19.42
CA PRO A 353 28.13 -5.20 -19.97
C PRO A 353 27.23 -5.87 -18.94
N TYR A 354 27.67 -5.93 -17.68
CA TYR A 354 26.90 -6.60 -16.64
C TYR A 354 25.59 -5.85 -16.32
N VAL A 355 25.54 -4.53 -16.46
CA VAL A 355 24.32 -3.73 -16.23
C VAL A 355 23.22 -4.14 -17.22
N TYR A 356 23.57 -4.26 -18.50
CA TYR A 356 22.64 -4.75 -19.52
C TYR A 356 22.24 -6.20 -19.28
N SER A 357 23.18 -7.06 -18.89
CA SER A 357 22.87 -8.47 -18.60
C SER A 357 21.85 -8.62 -17.46
N LEU A 358 21.98 -7.83 -16.39
CA LEU A 358 21.06 -7.81 -15.25
C LEU A 358 19.69 -7.27 -15.66
N LEU A 359 19.65 -6.23 -16.48
CA LEU A 359 18.41 -5.64 -16.97
C LEU A 359 17.64 -6.62 -17.89
N ILE A 360 18.32 -7.22 -18.86
CA ILE A 360 17.72 -8.21 -19.78
C ILE A 360 17.24 -9.43 -18.99
N THR A 361 18.07 -9.98 -18.10
CA THR A 361 17.70 -11.13 -17.26
C THR A 361 16.52 -10.77 -16.34
N GLY A 362 16.50 -9.58 -15.77
CA GLY A 362 15.41 -9.08 -14.95
C GLY A 362 14.09 -8.99 -15.71
N PHE A 363 14.09 -8.41 -16.92
CA PHE A 363 12.90 -8.36 -17.78
C PHE A 363 12.43 -9.76 -18.22
N LEU A 364 13.36 -10.67 -18.54
CA LEU A 364 13.03 -12.05 -18.86
C LEU A 364 12.38 -12.78 -17.67
N LEU A 365 12.86 -12.55 -16.44
CA LEU A 365 12.25 -13.11 -15.23
C LEU A 365 10.88 -12.50 -14.91
N ILE A 366 10.69 -11.21 -15.14
CA ILE A 366 9.38 -10.56 -15.02
C ILE A 366 8.41 -11.13 -16.06
N LEU A 367 8.87 -11.35 -17.30
CA LEU A 367 8.07 -12.00 -18.34
C LEU A 367 7.73 -13.44 -17.94
N ALA A 368 8.70 -14.19 -17.43
CA ALA A 368 8.49 -15.53 -16.90
C ALA A 368 7.49 -15.53 -15.73
N PHE A 369 7.54 -14.55 -14.84
CA PHE A 369 6.57 -14.36 -13.76
C PHE A 369 5.16 -14.24 -14.33
N PHE A 370 4.94 -13.40 -15.33
CA PHE A 370 3.64 -13.31 -15.98
C PHE A 370 3.24 -14.64 -16.63
N CYS A 371 4.14 -15.32 -17.35
CA CYS A 371 3.83 -16.63 -17.96
C CYS A 371 3.41 -17.68 -16.92
N VAL A 372 4.10 -17.72 -15.78
CA VAL A 372 3.83 -18.64 -14.66
C VAL A 372 2.49 -18.32 -14.01
N GLU A 373 2.26 -17.05 -13.69
CA GLU A 373 1.01 -16.57 -13.09
C GLU A 373 -0.18 -16.79 -14.03
N PHE A 374 0.03 -16.65 -15.35
CA PHE A 374 -0.98 -16.88 -16.37
C PHE A 374 -1.17 -18.34 -16.75
N SER A 375 -0.33 -19.30 -16.37
CA SER A 375 -0.44 -20.67 -16.92
C SER A 375 -0.44 -21.76 -15.86
N TYR A 376 0.22 -21.56 -14.71
CA TYR A 376 0.55 -22.64 -13.79
C TYR A 376 0.10 -22.42 -12.35
N SER A 377 -0.17 -21.19 -11.90
CA SER A 377 -0.46 -20.92 -10.49
C SER A 377 -1.95 -21.10 -10.14
N PRO A 378 -2.32 -22.05 -9.25
CA PRO A 378 -3.70 -22.19 -8.76
C PRO A 378 -4.11 -21.05 -7.81
N HIS A 379 -3.13 -20.37 -7.20
CA HIS A 379 -3.34 -19.31 -6.22
C HIS A 379 -2.35 -18.15 -6.45
N PRO A 380 -2.61 -17.31 -7.46
CA PRO A 380 -1.69 -16.26 -7.89
C PRO A 380 -1.39 -15.23 -6.78
N LEU A 381 -0.13 -14.80 -6.69
CA LEU A 381 0.33 -13.67 -5.87
C LEU A 381 -0.43 -12.39 -6.27
N LEU A 382 -0.52 -12.15 -7.57
CA LEU A 382 -1.24 -11.04 -8.18
C LEU A 382 -2.35 -11.56 -9.08
N PRO A 383 -3.61 -11.12 -8.91
CA PRO A 383 -4.71 -11.50 -9.79
C PRO A 383 -4.60 -10.78 -11.15
N VAL A 384 -3.51 -11.01 -11.88
CA VAL A 384 -3.18 -10.35 -13.17
C VAL A 384 -4.23 -10.59 -14.25
N ARG A 385 -4.92 -11.73 -14.20
CA ARG A 385 -6.02 -12.09 -15.11
C ARG A 385 -7.29 -11.27 -14.86
N GLU A 386 -7.47 -10.79 -13.64
CA GLU A 386 -8.70 -10.13 -13.20
C GLU A 386 -8.55 -8.61 -13.10
N LEU A 387 -7.30 -8.12 -13.25
CA LEU A 387 -7.00 -6.71 -13.39
C LEU A 387 -7.48 -6.22 -14.76
N TYR A 388 -8.48 -5.34 -14.77
CA TYR A 388 -8.89 -4.67 -16.01
C TYR A 388 -7.70 -3.90 -16.63
N PRO A 389 -7.64 -3.73 -17.96
CA PRO A 389 -6.55 -2.99 -18.63
C PRO A 389 -6.30 -1.58 -18.06
N GLN A 390 -7.35 -0.95 -17.54
CA GLN A 390 -7.29 0.38 -16.91
C GLN A 390 -6.47 0.40 -15.62
N ALA A 391 -6.40 -0.73 -14.91
CA ALA A 391 -5.61 -0.85 -13.70
C ALA A 391 -4.11 -0.69 -13.98
N TRP A 392 -3.60 -1.21 -15.10
CA TRP A 392 -2.19 -1.03 -15.48
C TRP A 392 -1.84 0.43 -15.74
N ILE A 393 -2.73 1.16 -16.40
CA ILE A 393 -2.57 2.60 -16.65
C ILE A 393 -2.57 3.38 -15.31
N LEU A 394 -3.42 2.97 -14.35
CA LEU A 394 -3.46 3.55 -13.02
C LEU A 394 -2.17 3.29 -12.24
N LEU A 395 -1.66 2.05 -12.27
CA LEU A 395 -0.39 1.70 -11.64
C LEU A 395 0.77 2.48 -12.25
N ALA A 396 0.78 2.69 -13.57
CA ALA A 396 1.78 3.54 -14.23
C ALA A 396 1.68 5.01 -13.79
N CYS A 397 0.47 5.55 -13.62
CA CYS A 397 0.25 6.90 -13.09
C CYS A 397 0.83 7.06 -11.68
N ILE A 398 0.56 6.09 -10.81
CA ILE A 398 1.07 6.08 -9.43
C ILE A 398 2.59 5.93 -9.43
N ALA A 399 3.11 5.02 -10.27
CA ALA A 399 4.55 4.83 -10.40
C ALA A 399 5.27 6.13 -10.79
N ALA A 400 4.74 6.87 -11.77
CA ALA A 400 5.33 8.12 -12.21
C ALA A 400 5.30 9.20 -11.10
N GLY A 401 4.17 9.38 -10.41
CA GLY A 401 4.08 10.35 -9.31
C GLY A 401 5.02 10.04 -8.14
N TRP A 402 5.11 8.77 -7.75
CA TRP A 402 5.96 8.36 -6.63
C TRP A 402 7.44 8.25 -6.99
N ALA A 403 7.79 7.99 -8.25
CA ALA A 403 9.15 8.15 -8.76
C ALA A 403 9.61 9.62 -8.68
N SER A 404 8.76 10.56 -9.12
CA SER A 404 8.99 12.00 -8.96
C SER A 404 9.20 12.39 -7.49
N HIS A 405 8.39 11.86 -6.58
CA HIS A 405 8.55 12.10 -5.15
C HIS A 405 9.88 11.56 -4.59
N GLY A 406 10.30 10.36 -4.99
CA GLY A 406 11.57 9.76 -4.58
C GLY A 406 12.78 10.60 -5.00
N ILE A 407 12.74 11.17 -6.21
CA ILE A 407 13.74 12.12 -6.70
C ILE A 407 13.70 13.39 -5.85
N TRP A 408 12.52 13.99 -5.68
CA TRP A 408 12.35 15.21 -4.91
C TRP A 408 12.94 15.11 -3.50
N ILE A 409 12.60 14.06 -2.74
CA ILE A 409 13.03 13.94 -1.34
C ILE A 409 14.54 13.71 -1.18
N TYR A 410 15.16 12.91 -2.06
CA TYR A 410 16.59 12.66 -2.00
C TYR A 410 17.38 13.91 -2.38
N TYR A 411 17.05 14.52 -3.52
CA TYR A 411 17.75 15.71 -4.00
C TYR A 411 17.46 16.96 -3.16
N PHE A 412 16.32 17.01 -2.45
CA PHE A 412 16.05 18.05 -1.46
C PHE A 412 17.14 18.07 -0.36
N PHE A 413 17.40 16.94 0.29
CA PHE A 413 18.46 16.88 1.31
C PHE A 413 19.84 17.15 0.72
N ARG A 414 20.14 16.60 -0.46
CA ARG A 414 21.41 16.84 -1.16
C ARG A 414 21.61 18.32 -1.51
N PHE A 415 20.57 19.02 -1.96
CA PHE A 415 20.63 20.44 -2.26
C PHE A 415 20.89 21.28 -1.01
N LEU A 416 20.14 21.02 0.07
CA LEU A 416 20.33 21.76 1.32
C LEU A 416 21.72 21.54 1.93
N THR A 417 22.22 20.31 1.89
CA THR A 417 23.48 19.95 2.55
C THR A 417 24.71 20.18 1.68
N SER A 418 24.67 19.92 0.37
CA SER A 418 25.81 20.11 -0.54
C SER A 418 25.90 21.50 -1.16
N ILE A 419 24.77 22.16 -1.45
CA ILE A 419 24.76 23.46 -2.14
C ILE A 419 24.58 24.60 -1.15
N ARG A 420 23.59 24.50 -0.26
CA ARG A 420 23.36 25.51 0.78
C ARG A 420 24.25 25.36 2.01
N ASN A 421 25.06 24.30 2.07
CA ASN A 421 25.98 23.99 3.16
C ASN A 421 25.30 23.95 4.55
N LEU A 422 24.00 23.61 4.57
CA LEU A 422 23.26 23.45 5.81
C LEU A 422 23.66 22.15 6.48
N THR A 423 23.63 22.14 7.81
CA THR A 423 23.79 20.91 8.56
C THR A 423 22.58 19.99 8.33
N PRO A 424 22.73 18.66 8.43
CA PRO A 424 21.58 17.75 8.27
C PRO A 424 20.43 18.00 9.25
N LEU A 425 20.71 18.61 10.40
CA LEU A 425 19.68 18.97 11.39
C LEU A 425 18.89 20.18 10.91
N GLU A 426 19.53 21.20 10.37
CA GLU A 426 18.86 22.35 9.74
C GLU A 426 18.03 21.91 8.53
N ALA A 427 18.55 21.01 7.70
CA ALA A 427 17.78 20.43 6.59
C ALA A 427 16.52 19.68 7.07
N SER A 428 16.62 18.94 8.17
CA SER A 428 15.47 18.29 8.82
C SER A 428 14.48 19.30 9.42
N LEU A 429 14.97 20.43 9.94
CA LEU A 429 14.13 21.52 10.46
C LEU A 429 13.33 22.20 9.34
N GLU A 430 13.92 22.39 8.16
CA GLU A 430 13.22 22.88 6.97
C GLU A 430 12.11 21.93 6.51
N LEU A 431 12.17 20.64 6.86
CA LEU A 431 11.13 19.66 6.52
C LEU A 431 9.97 19.63 7.55
N VAL A 432 10.08 20.32 8.69
CA VAL A 432 9.06 20.30 9.76
C VAL A 432 7.64 20.59 9.27
N PRO A 433 7.40 21.56 8.35
CA PRO A 433 6.05 21.82 7.85
C PRO A 433 5.37 20.62 7.16
N VAL A 434 6.12 19.62 6.68
CA VAL A 434 5.55 18.42 6.04
C VAL A 434 4.59 17.67 6.96
N ALA A 435 4.88 17.60 8.26
CA ALA A 435 4.04 16.86 9.19
C ALA A 435 2.64 17.49 9.40
N PRO A 436 2.49 18.75 9.85
CA PRO A 436 1.18 19.36 10.03
C PRO A 436 0.41 19.49 8.72
N VAL A 437 1.10 19.77 7.61
CA VAL A 437 0.48 19.90 6.29
C VAL A 437 0.04 18.55 5.73
N GLY A 438 0.84 17.51 5.92
CA GLY A 438 0.49 16.14 5.58
C GLY A 438 -0.74 15.66 6.35
N ILE A 439 -0.84 15.96 7.66
CA ILE A 439 -2.03 15.67 8.47
C ILE A 439 -3.25 16.42 7.92
N ALA A 440 -3.10 17.73 7.62
CA ALA A 440 -4.18 18.52 7.05
C ALA A 440 -4.67 17.96 5.70
N PHE A 441 -3.76 17.54 4.82
CA PHE A 441 -4.11 16.90 3.55
C PHE A 441 -4.74 15.52 3.77
N ALA A 442 -4.23 14.69 4.68
CA ALA A 442 -4.81 13.39 4.98
C ALA A 442 -6.28 13.51 5.47
N LEU A 443 -6.56 14.47 6.35
CA LEU A 443 -7.92 14.79 6.79
C LEU A 443 -8.78 15.32 5.64
N SER A 444 -8.20 16.19 4.81
CA SER A 444 -8.87 16.74 3.63
C SER A 444 -9.22 15.63 2.64
N THR A 445 -8.37 14.63 2.43
CA THR A 445 -8.63 13.51 1.52
C THR A 445 -9.91 12.75 1.89
N ASN A 446 -10.12 12.47 3.17
CA ASN A 446 -11.35 11.82 3.65
C ASN A 446 -12.61 12.64 3.35
N TYR A 447 -12.50 13.97 3.38
CA TYR A 447 -13.59 14.87 2.99
C TYR A 447 -13.78 14.93 1.46
N LEU A 448 -12.69 15.05 0.70
CA LEU A 448 -12.69 15.16 -0.76
C LEU A 448 -13.29 13.91 -1.42
N ILE A 449 -12.93 12.71 -0.95
CA ILE A 449 -13.44 11.43 -1.49
C ILE A 449 -14.97 11.35 -1.44
N LYS A 450 -15.62 12.02 -0.47
CA LYS A 450 -17.09 12.05 -0.33
C LYS A 450 -17.77 13.08 -1.24
N ARG A 451 -17.02 14.06 -1.77
CA ARG A 451 -17.56 15.22 -2.49
C ARG A 451 -17.23 15.21 -3.98
N ILE A 452 -16.08 14.68 -4.36
CA ILE A 452 -15.59 14.70 -5.75
C ILE A 452 -15.19 13.31 -6.22
N HIS A 453 -15.29 13.08 -7.52
CA HIS A 453 -14.91 11.80 -8.13
C HIS A 453 -13.43 11.49 -7.90
N VAL A 454 -13.11 10.24 -7.57
CA VAL A 454 -11.75 9.82 -7.16
C VAL A 454 -10.70 10.09 -8.25
N SER A 455 -11.08 10.02 -9.54
CA SER A 455 -10.19 10.40 -10.65
C SER A 455 -9.69 11.84 -10.57
N LYS A 456 -10.54 12.78 -10.11
CA LYS A 456 -10.15 14.20 -9.95
C LYS A 456 -9.19 14.40 -8.77
N ILE A 457 -9.34 13.59 -7.72
CA ILE A 457 -8.43 13.58 -6.57
C ILE A 457 -7.05 13.07 -7.01
N MET A 458 -7.01 12.02 -7.82
CA MET A 458 -5.77 11.51 -8.40
C MET A 458 -5.07 12.58 -9.26
N LEU A 459 -5.81 13.27 -10.14
CA LEU A 459 -5.27 14.38 -10.94
C LEU A 459 -4.67 15.49 -10.06
N LEU A 460 -5.41 15.91 -9.03
CA LEU A 460 -4.93 16.94 -8.08
C LEU A 460 -3.63 16.51 -7.39
N SER A 461 -3.51 15.23 -7.04
CA SER A 461 -2.30 14.69 -6.42
C SER A 461 -1.07 14.76 -7.36
N MET A 462 -1.26 14.45 -8.65
CA MET A 462 -0.18 14.53 -9.64
C MET A 462 0.24 15.97 -9.92
N ILE A 463 -0.70 16.91 -9.91
CA ILE A 463 -0.41 18.35 -10.02
C ILE A 463 0.44 18.82 -8.83
N PHE A 464 0.15 18.36 -7.61
CA PHE A 464 0.97 18.71 -6.44
C PHE A 464 2.39 18.16 -6.53
N PHE A 465 2.59 16.92 -7.03
CA PHE A 465 3.95 16.41 -7.29
C PHE A 465 4.69 17.23 -8.35
N LEU A 466 3.98 17.62 -9.42
CA LEU A 466 4.54 18.44 -10.49
C LEU A 466 4.97 19.81 -9.98
N VAL A 467 4.06 20.54 -9.32
CA VAL A 467 4.35 21.88 -8.79
C VAL A 467 5.45 21.84 -7.73
N GLY A 468 5.42 20.84 -6.83
CA GLY A 468 6.47 20.65 -5.83
C GLY A 468 7.85 20.45 -6.46
N SER A 469 7.93 19.60 -7.48
CA SER A 469 9.18 19.33 -8.21
C SER A 469 9.66 20.54 -9.02
N VAL A 470 8.75 21.25 -9.71
CA VAL A 470 9.06 22.48 -10.48
C VAL A 470 9.62 23.57 -9.56
N LEU A 471 8.97 23.82 -8.42
CA LEU A 471 9.42 24.84 -7.48
C LEU A 471 10.84 24.59 -6.97
N LEU A 472 11.21 23.33 -6.74
CA LEU A 472 12.55 22.99 -6.27
C LEU A 472 13.58 23.02 -7.41
N ALA A 473 13.20 22.60 -8.62
CA ALA A 473 14.07 22.62 -9.80
C ALA A 473 14.58 24.03 -10.14
N PHE A 474 13.71 25.04 -10.00
CA PHE A 474 14.01 26.44 -10.32
C PHE A 474 14.51 27.25 -9.11
N ALA A 475 14.70 26.62 -7.94
CA ALA A 475 15.19 27.29 -6.74
C ALA A 475 16.63 27.79 -6.96
N PRO A 476 16.89 29.10 -6.78
CA PRO A 476 18.25 29.63 -6.72
C PRO A 476 18.99 29.09 -5.48
N ALA A 477 20.29 28.91 -5.61
CA ALA A 477 21.14 28.37 -4.55
C ALA A 477 21.16 29.25 -3.29
N ASP A 478 21.22 30.57 -3.49
CA ASP A 478 21.31 31.63 -2.49
C ASP A 478 19.94 32.13 -1.99
N GLN A 479 18.84 31.57 -2.51
CA GLN A 479 17.50 32.00 -2.13
C GLN A 479 17.15 31.62 -0.68
N THR A 480 16.41 32.51 -0.01
CA THR A 480 15.85 32.24 1.31
C THR A 480 14.87 31.07 1.30
N TYR A 481 14.88 30.27 2.37
CA TYR A 481 14.00 29.13 2.56
C TYR A 481 12.51 29.47 2.33
N TRP A 482 12.06 30.62 2.85
CA TRP A 482 10.66 31.06 2.82
C TRP A 482 10.07 31.33 1.43
N ALA A 483 10.90 31.32 0.38
CA ALA A 483 10.44 31.47 -1.00
C ALA A 483 10.04 30.12 -1.62
N GLN A 484 10.80 29.61 -2.60
CA GLN A 484 10.37 28.44 -3.37
C GLN A 484 10.52 27.13 -2.60
N THR A 485 11.54 27.00 -1.75
CA THR A 485 11.79 25.79 -0.94
C THR A 485 10.63 25.53 0.02
N PHE A 486 10.21 26.53 0.80
CA PHE A 486 9.08 26.43 1.72
C PHE A 486 7.77 26.07 1.01
N LEU A 487 7.48 26.72 -0.13
CA LEU A 487 6.28 26.42 -0.92
C LEU A 487 6.30 25.00 -1.48
N SER A 488 7.46 24.52 -1.94
CA SER A 488 7.64 23.14 -2.40
C SER A 488 7.36 22.13 -1.28
N VAL A 489 7.88 22.40 -0.08
CA VAL A 489 7.65 21.58 1.14
C VAL A 489 6.18 21.61 1.57
N LEU A 490 5.48 22.72 1.38
CA LEU A 490 4.05 22.85 1.69
C LEU A 490 3.15 22.06 0.71
N ILE A 491 3.52 22.03 -0.56
CA ILE A 491 2.66 21.48 -1.62
C ILE A 491 2.85 19.97 -1.80
N THR A 492 4.10 19.49 -1.75
CA THR A 492 4.46 18.09 -2.02
C THR A 492 3.71 17.06 -1.17
N PRO A 493 3.44 17.28 0.14
CA PRO A 493 2.65 16.36 0.95
C PRO A 493 1.24 16.13 0.42
N GLY A 494 0.66 17.10 -0.30
CA GLY A 494 -0.63 16.94 -0.96
C GLY A 494 -0.60 15.81 -2.00
N GLY A 495 0.48 15.70 -2.78
CA GLY A 495 0.66 14.62 -3.75
C GLY A 495 0.66 13.23 -3.10
N MET A 496 1.41 13.07 -2.01
CA MET A 496 1.51 11.78 -1.30
C MET A 496 0.18 11.37 -0.64
N ASN A 497 -0.44 12.30 0.09
CA ASN A 497 -1.61 12.01 0.93
C ASN A 497 -2.91 11.88 0.14
N LEU A 498 -3.00 12.47 -1.05
CA LEU A 498 -4.16 12.30 -1.95
C LEU A 498 -4.01 11.07 -2.85
N SER A 499 -2.80 10.80 -3.36
CA SER A 499 -2.57 9.71 -4.34
C SER A 499 -2.74 8.32 -3.73
N PHE A 500 -2.26 8.09 -2.50
CA PHE A 500 -2.32 6.77 -1.85
C PHE A 500 -3.76 6.23 -1.67
N PRO A 501 -4.68 6.96 -0.99
CA PRO A 501 -6.06 6.49 -0.82
C PRO A 501 -6.84 6.51 -2.14
N ALA A 502 -6.64 7.52 -3.00
CA ALA A 502 -7.30 7.57 -4.31
C ALA A 502 -6.90 6.37 -5.18
N GLY A 503 -5.60 6.04 -5.22
CA GLY A 503 -5.05 4.90 -5.94
C GLY A 503 -5.61 3.59 -5.40
N THR A 504 -5.63 3.42 -4.08
CA THR A 504 -6.19 2.24 -3.40
C THR A 504 -7.66 2.04 -3.76
N ILE A 505 -8.48 3.08 -3.77
CA ILE A 505 -9.89 2.99 -4.14
C ILE A 505 -10.05 2.64 -5.62
N LEU A 506 -9.33 3.32 -6.52
CA LEU A 506 -9.43 3.08 -7.96
C LEU A 506 -8.98 1.67 -8.34
N ILE A 507 -7.91 1.15 -7.73
CA ILE A 507 -7.44 -0.22 -7.99
C ILE A 507 -8.39 -1.26 -7.40
N SER A 508 -9.00 -0.99 -6.24
CA SER A 508 -9.97 -1.88 -5.62
C SER A 508 -11.24 -1.99 -6.46
N ASN A 509 -11.67 -0.88 -7.07
CA ASN A 509 -12.79 -0.86 -8.00
C ASN A 509 -12.49 -1.57 -9.32
N ALA A 510 -11.21 -1.67 -9.69
CA ALA A 510 -10.73 -2.38 -10.88
C ALA A 510 -10.42 -3.87 -10.63
N MET A 511 -10.84 -4.42 -9.48
CA MET A 511 -10.71 -5.84 -9.13
C MET A 511 -12.06 -6.43 -8.70
N LEU A 512 -12.19 -7.75 -8.81
CA LEU A 512 -13.31 -8.49 -8.22
C LEU A 512 -13.33 -8.35 -6.69
N ARG A 513 -14.53 -8.35 -6.09
CA ARG A 513 -14.74 -8.16 -4.64
C ARG A 513 -13.89 -9.09 -3.76
N GLU A 514 -13.63 -10.31 -4.22
CA GLU A 514 -12.86 -11.33 -3.51
C GLU A 514 -11.35 -11.00 -3.42
N HIS A 515 -10.86 -10.14 -4.31
CA HIS A 515 -9.44 -9.80 -4.43
C HIS A 515 -9.11 -8.35 -4.07
N GLN A 516 -10.11 -7.54 -3.68
CA GLN A 516 -9.92 -6.15 -3.24
C GLN A 516 -8.93 -6.02 -2.08
N GLY A 517 -8.82 -7.06 -1.22
CA GLY A 517 -7.81 -7.10 -0.15
C GLY A 517 -6.37 -7.07 -0.64
N LYS A 518 -6.09 -7.52 -1.87
CA LYS A 518 -4.74 -7.49 -2.48
C LYS A 518 -4.38 -6.13 -3.09
N ALA A 519 -5.38 -5.28 -3.33
CA ALA A 519 -5.21 -4.04 -4.08
C ALA A 519 -4.33 -3.01 -3.34
N GLY A 520 -4.49 -2.88 -2.02
CA GLY A 520 -3.65 -2.00 -1.19
C GLY A 520 -2.16 -2.40 -1.17
N SER A 521 -1.89 -3.72 -1.10
CA SER A 521 -0.52 -4.23 -1.14
C SER A 521 0.13 -3.99 -2.51
N LEU A 522 -0.62 -4.16 -3.60
CA LEU A 522 -0.15 -3.84 -4.95
C LEU A 522 0.21 -2.36 -5.11
N ILE A 523 -0.63 -1.45 -4.60
CA ILE A 523 -0.35 -0.01 -4.62
C ILE A 523 0.91 0.32 -3.82
N THR A 524 1.03 -0.24 -2.61
CA THR A 524 2.18 0.01 -1.72
C THR A 524 3.48 -0.52 -2.33
N THR A 525 3.41 -1.65 -3.04
CA THR A 525 4.53 -2.25 -3.80
C THR A 525 4.98 -1.30 -4.90
N VAL A 526 4.04 -0.84 -5.75
CA VAL A 526 4.34 0.09 -6.85
C VAL A 526 4.93 1.39 -6.32
N ILE A 527 4.40 1.94 -5.23
CA ILE A 527 4.91 3.17 -4.61
C ILE A 527 6.38 3.03 -4.23
N ASN A 528 6.72 2.04 -3.41
CA ASN A 528 8.08 1.90 -2.89
C ASN A 528 9.07 1.48 -3.98
N TYR A 529 8.63 0.62 -4.90
CA TYR A 529 9.44 0.22 -6.06
C TYR A 529 9.75 1.41 -6.98
N SER A 530 8.78 2.31 -7.17
CA SER A 530 8.93 3.49 -8.03
C SER A 530 9.83 4.56 -7.41
N ILE A 531 9.77 4.76 -6.09
CA ILE A 531 10.71 5.62 -5.37
C ILE A 531 12.16 5.18 -5.63
N ALA A 532 12.44 3.88 -5.50
CA ALA A 532 13.78 3.33 -5.74
C ALA A 532 14.20 3.40 -7.21
N SER A 533 13.30 3.04 -8.14
CA SER A 533 13.60 3.05 -9.58
C SER A 533 13.82 4.48 -10.11
N GLY A 534 13.01 5.44 -9.64
CA GLY A 534 13.13 6.84 -10.00
C GLY A 534 14.45 7.44 -9.55
N LEU A 535 14.92 7.08 -8.35
CA LEU A 535 16.20 7.54 -7.83
C LEU A 535 17.39 7.05 -8.67
N GLY A 536 17.39 5.78 -9.10
CA GLY A 536 18.46 5.23 -9.94
C GLY A 536 18.53 5.89 -11.34
N LEU A 537 17.37 6.19 -11.93
CA LEU A 537 17.29 6.93 -13.19
C LEU A 537 17.80 8.37 -13.03
N ALA A 538 17.41 9.05 -11.95
CA ALA A 538 17.87 10.40 -11.67
C ALA A 538 19.38 10.46 -11.42
N GLY A 539 19.94 9.51 -10.67
CA GLY A 539 21.38 9.42 -10.45
C GLY A 539 22.17 9.18 -11.75
N SER A 540 21.56 8.53 -12.75
CA SER A 540 22.18 8.34 -14.06
C SER A 540 22.30 9.66 -14.83
N ILE A 541 21.28 10.51 -14.72
CA ILE A 541 21.27 11.85 -15.34
C ILE A 541 22.25 12.77 -14.62
N GLU A 542 22.26 12.75 -13.28
CA GLU A 542 23.23 13.51 -12.47
C GLU A 542 24.66 13.20 -12.91
N LYS A 543 25.03 11.91 -12.99
CA LYS A 543 26.37 11.51 -13.43
C LYS A 543 26.69 11.90 -14.86
N HIS A 544 25.70 11.89 -15.76
CA HIS A 544 25.92 12.26 -17.15
C HIS A 544 26.17 13.76 -17.32
N ILE A 545 25.49 14.59 -16.53
CA ILE A 545 25.61 16.06 -16.57
C ILE A 545 26.84 16.53 -15.79
N ASP A 546 27.11 15.92 -14.63
CA ASP A 546 28.22 16.27 -13.74
C ASP A 546 29.32 15.19 -13.76
N SER A 547 29.91 14.96 -14.94
CA SER A 547 30.97 13.95 -15.11
C SER A 547 32.22 14.26 -14.28
N ASP A 548 32.51 15.55 -14.09
CA ASP A 548 33.77 16.05 -13.51
C ASP A 548 33.58 16.62 -12.09
N HIS A 549 32.40 16.42 -11.47
CA HIS A 549 32.04 16.95 -10.14
C HIS A 549 32.18 18.48 -10.00
N SER A 550 32.15 19.20 -11.11
CA SER A 550 32.33 20.66 -11.17
C SER A 550 31.01 21.43 -11.30
N ARG A 551 29.90 20.74 -11.64
CA ARG A 551 28.57 21.32 -11.89
C ARG A 551 27.47 20.57 -11.14
N LEU A 552 27.69 20.31 -9.86
CA LEU A 552 26.75 19.62 -8.97
C LEU A 552 25.31 20.18 -9.04
N LEU A 553 25.14 21.50 -9.12
CA LEU A 553 23.82 22.13 -9.21
C LEU A 553 23.09 21.77 -10.51
N ASP A 554 23.80 21.69 -11.63
CA ASP A 554 23.21 21.34 -12.92
C ASP A 554 22.83 19.86 -12.95
N GLY A 555 23.62 18.99 -12.31
CA GLY A 555 23.28 17.59 -12.10
C GLY A 555 21.99 17.41 -11.29
N TYR A 556 21.83 18.16 -10.19
CA TYR A 556 20.61 18.14 -9.37
C TYR A 556 19.39 18.68 -10.14
N ARG A 557 19.58 19.73 -10.95
CA ARG A 557 18.53 20.25 -11.83
C ARG A 557 18.09 19.23 -12.87
N GLY A 558 19.03 18.56 -13.54
CA GLY A 558 18.70 17.49 -14.49
C GLY A 558 17.94 16.33 -13.84
N ALA A 559 18.30 15.96 -12.61
CA ALA A 559 17.54 14.99 -11.83
C ALA A 559 16.10 15.48 -11.54
N TRP A 560 15.93 16.73 -11.11
CA TRP A 560 14.59 17.29 -10.89
C TRP A 560 13.78 17.44 -12.17
N GLU A 561 14.39 17.78 -13.31
CA GLU A 561 13.74 17.82 -14.61
C GLU A 561 13.17 16.45 -15.01
N LEU A 562 13.89 15.36 -14.72
CA LEU A 562 13.33 14.01 -14.85
C LEU A 562 12.13 13.80 -13.93
N GLY A 563 12.20 14.27 -12.68
CA GLY A 563 11.07 14.25 -11.75
C GLY A 563 9.86 15.05 -12.26
N ILE A 564 10.08 16.20 -12.91
CA ILE A 564 9.05 16.98 -13.60
C ILE A 564 8.47 16.17 -14.76
N GLY A 565 9.30 15.50 -15.56
CA GLY A 565 8.86 14.61 -16.63
C GLY A 565 7.94 13.49 -16.14
N PHE A 566 8.30 12.81 -15.05
CA PHE A 566 7.46 11.75 -14.47
C PHE A 566 6.14 12.29 -13.90
N SER A 567 6.17 13.41 -13.18
CA SER A 567 4.93 14.00 -12.64
C SER A 567 4.03 14.55 -13.76
N ALA A 568 4.59 15.13 -14.82
CA ALA A 568 3.85 15.55 -16.00
C ALA A 568 3.19 14.37 -16.73
N LEU A 569 3.91 13.24 -16.87
CA LEU A 569 3.33 11.99 -17.37
C LEU A 569 2.15 11.53 -16.49
N GLY A 570 2.30 11.58 -15.17
CA GLY A 570 1.23 11.27 -14.21
C GLY A 570 0.02 12.19 -14.38
N VAL A 571 0.23 13.50 -14.61
CA VAL A 571 -0.83 14.46 -14.92
C VAL A 571 -1.56 14.10 -16.22
N MET A 572 -0.84 13.78 -17.30
CA MET A 572 -1.46 13.39 -18.58
C MET A 572 -2.29 12.11 -18.45
N ILE A 573 -1.75 11.09 -17.75
CA ILE A 573 -2.47 9.83 -17.54
C ILE A 573 -3.72 10.05 -16.65
N SER A 574 -3.61 10.85 -15.60
CA SER A 574 -4.75 11.15 -14.72
C SER A 574 -5.82 12.01 -15.41
N MET A 575 -5.44 12.91 -16.34
CA MET A 575 -6.39 13.63 -17.19
C MET A 575 -7.19 12.67 -18.07
N TYR A 576 -6.56 11.64 -18.63
CA TYR A 576 -7.28 10.59 -19.37
C TYR A 576 -8.33 9.88 -18.51
N PHE A 577 -8.02 9.56 -17.25
CA PHE A 577 -9.00 8.98 -16.32
C PHE A 577 -10.14 9.93 -15.98
N VAL A 578 -9.86 11.22 -15.81
CA VAL A 578 -10.90 12.23 -15.55
C VAL A 578 -11.82 12.35 -16.77
N TRP A 579 -11.25 12.44 -17.96
CA TRP A 579 -12.01 12.49 -19.22
C TRP A 579 -12.89 11.25 -19.34
N LYS A 580 -12.32 10.05 -19.21
CA LYS A 580 -13.06 8.79 -19.29
C LYS A 580 -14.16 8.66 -18.23
N SER A 581 -14.00 9.25 -17.04
CA SER A 581 -15.05 9.23 -16.00
C SER A 581 -16.18 10.24 -16.23
N ALA A 582 -15.99 11.20 -17.14
CA ALA A 582 -16.98 12.22 -17.46
C ALA A 582 -17.92 11.83 -18.61
N TRP A 583 -17.54 10.81 -19.40
CA TRP A 583 -18.32 10.20 -20.47
C TRP A 583 -18.78 8.81 -20.03
#